data_AF-K2RVM7-F1
#
_entry.id   AF-K2RVM7-F1
#
_cell.length_a   1.000
_cell.length_b   1.000
_cell.length_c   1.000
_cell.angle_alpha   90.00
_cell.angle_beta   90.00
_cell.angle_gamma   90.00
#
_symmetry.space_group_name_H-M   'P 1'
#
loop_
_entity.id
_entity.type
_entity.pdbx_description
1 polymer ?
#
loop_
_entity_poly.entity_id
_entity_poly.type
_entity_poly.pdbx_seq_one_letter_code
_entity_poly.pdbx_strand_id
1 'polypeptide(L)'
;MPKPKDAMKVPKVKKPYHIKKADLHLDEYIEEQNSKNPSLLIERAVTRLKTSFQFKLYLVLQLVAVLIGYGQAMLITGLLWAMIANTGKRKDGELSAYSLFNKDVQAIEGSTDMEALERELRTRAL
;
A
#
# COMPACT_ATOMS: atom_id res chain seq x y z
N MET A 1 -64.72 32.64 -15.29
CA MET A 1 -63.38 32.87 -15.88
C MET A 1 -62.31 32.54 -14.83
N PRO A 2 -61.12 32.07 -15.25
CA PRO A 2 -60.43 30.88 -14.71
C PRO A 2 -59.52 31.13 -13.49
N LYS A 3 -59.31 30.09 -12.68
CA LYS A 3 -58.34 30.03 -11.56
C LYS A 3 -56.90 30.08 -12.10
N PRO A 4 -55.97 30.84 -11.50
CA PRO A 4 -54.58 30.81 -11.91
C PRO A 4 -53.98 29.47 -11.47
N LYS A 5 -53.73 28.62 -12.47
CA LYS A 5 -52.98 27.38 -12.32
C LYS A 5 -51.49 27.69 -12.28
N ASP A 6 -50.82 26.87 -11.48
CA ASP A 6 -49.41 26.50 -11.61
C ASP A 6 -48.38 27.54 -11.15
N ALA A 7 -48.19 27.58 -9.83
CA ALA A 7 -46.93 27.99 -9.22
C ALA A 7 -45.81 27.08 -9.76
N MET A 8 -45.11 27.58 -10.77
CA MET A 8 -43.99 26.93 -11.44
C MET A 8 -42.88 26.66 -10.41
N LYS A 9 -42.74 25.39 -9.99
CA LYS A 9 -41.66 24.95 -9.12
C LYS A 9 -40.34 25.09 -9.87
N VAL A 10 -39.54 26.08 -9.47
CA VAL A 10 -38.20 26.31 -10.02
C VAL A 10 -37.34 25.05 -9.81
N PRO A 11 -36.73 24.48 -10.87
CA PRO A 11 -35.89 23.30 -10.72
C PRO A 11 -34.64 23.63 -9.89
N LYS A 12 -34.42 22.88 -8.81
CA LYS A 12 -33.27 23.07 -7.91
C LYS A 12 -31.97 22.83 -8.68
N VAL A 13 -31.16 23.89 -8.83
CA VAL A 13 -29.82 23.82 -9.42
C VAL A 13 -28.97 22.86 -8.59
N LYS A 14 -28.51 21.77 -9.22
CA LYS A 14 -27.60 20.81 -8.57
C LYS A 14 -26.28 21.53 -8.34
N LYS A 15 -25.79 21.50 -7.10
CA LYS A 15 -24.50 22.08 -6.73
C LYS A 15 -23.38 21.46 -7.59
N PRO A 16 -22.32 22.22 -7.91
CA PRO A 16 -21.27 21.83 -8.88
C PRO A 16 -20.54 20.52 -8.55
N TYR A 17 -20.66 20.04 -7.31
CA TYR A 17 -20.12 18.75 -6.89
C TYR A 17 -21.24 17.95 -6.23
N HIS A 18 -21.91 17.11 -7.01
CA HIS A 18 -22.83 16.09 -6.50
C HIS A 18 -22.15 14.72 -6.58
N ILE A 19 -21.12 14.53 -5.74
CA ILE A 19 -20.43 13.24 -5.61
C ILE A 19 -21.40 12.29 -4.90
N LYS A 20 -21.78 11.19 -5.57
CA LYS A 20 -22.61 10.16 -4.92
C LYS A 20 -21.75 9.44 -3.90
N LYS A 21 -22.34 9.02 -2.78
CA LYS A 21 -21.62 8.20 -1.78
C LYS A 21 -21.00 6.92 -2.38
N ALA A 22 -21.57 6.41 -3.47
CA ALA A 22 -21.07 5.26 -4.21
C ALA A 22 -19.86 5.57 -5.12
N ASP A 23 -19.67 6.83 -5.52
CA ASP A 23 -18.53 7.28 -6.35
C ASP A 23 -17.36 7.79 -5.46
N LEU A 24 -17.59 7.87 -4.15
CA LEU A 24 -16.57 8.18 -3.18
C LEU A 24 -15.81 6.88 -2.90
N HIS A 25 -14.53 6.82 -3.29
CA HIS A 25 -13.61 5.67 -3.10
C HIS A 25 -13.33 5.40 -1.62
N LEU A 26 -14.40 5.11 -0.87
CA LEU A 26 -14.37 4.97 0.58
C LEU A 26 -13.70 3.66 0.96
N ASP A 27 -13.85 2.63 0.14
CA ASP A 27 -13.23 1.32 0.37
C ASP A 27 -11.70 1.42 0.34
N GLU A 28 -11.13 2.12 -0.66
CA GLU A 28 -9.69 2.35 -0.78
C GLU A 28 -9.16 3.20 0.39
N TYR A 29 -9.89 4.24 0.79
CA TYR A 29 -9.55 5.05 1.96
C TYR A 29 -9.61 4.25 3.27
N ILE A 30 -10.62 3.40 3.45
CA ILE A 30 -10.76 2.53 4.61
C ILE A 30 -9.63 1.50 4.63
N GLU A 31 -9.25 0.93 3.49
CA GLU A 31 -8.10 0.03 3.36
C GLU A 31 -6.80 0.73 3.75
N GLU A 32 -6.61 1.98 3.30
CA GLU A 32 -5.43 2.78 3.62
C GLU A 32 -5.37 3.11 5.12
N GLN A 33 -6.51 3.49 5.73
CA GLN A 33 -6.60 3.73 7.18
C GLN A 33 -6.36 2.43 7.98
N ASN A 34 -6.93 1.31 7.54
CA ASN A 34 -6.70 0.00 8.16
C ASN A 34 -5.24 -0.45 8.05
N SER A 35 -4.56 -0.10 6.96
CA SER A 35 -3.13 -0.40 6.78
C SER A 35 -2.25 0.38 7.76
N LYS A 36 -2.71 1.54 8.23
CA LYS A 36 -1.97 2.44 9.13
C LYS A 36 -2.31 2.23 10.60
N ASN A 37 -3.36 1.47 10.92
CA ASN A 37 -3.77 1.23 12.31
C ASN A 37 -2.92 0.13 12.99
N PRO A 38 -2.12 0.45 14.01
CA PRO A 38 -1.17 -0.51 14.60
C PRO A 38 -1.84 -1.70 15.28
N SER A 39 -3.03 -1.55 15.86
CA SER A 39 -3.69 -2.63 16.59
C SER A 39 -4.14 -3.75 15.64
N LEU A 40 -4.67 -3.38 14.48
CA LEU A 40 -5.12 -4.33 13.46
C LEU A 40 -3.94 -5.05 12.80
N LEU A 41 -2.81 -4.38 12.61
CA LEU A 41 -1.59 -5.00 12.11
C LEU A 41 -1.08 -6.08 13.07
N ILE A 42 -1.06 -5.78 14.38
CA ILE A 42 -0.65 -6.72 15.42
C ILE A 42 -1.61 -7.90 15.48
N GLU A 43 -2.92 -7.66 15.45
CA GLU A 43 -3.93 -8.73 15.49
C GLU A 43 -3.80 -9.68 14.31
N ARG A 44 -3.63 -9.15 13.09
CA ARG A 44 -3.37 -9.94 11.88
C ARG A 44 -2.06 -10.71 11.99
N ALA A 45 -0.99 -10.08 12.47
CA ALA A 45 0.30 -10.72 12.65
C ALA A 45 0.20 -11.90 13.62
N VAL A 46 -0.41 -11.70 14.80
CA VAL A 46 -0.62 -12.75 15.81
C VAL A 46 -1.47 -13.88 15.24
N THR A 47 -2.55 -13.56 14.51
CA THR A 47 -3.43 -14.58 13.91
C THR A 47 -2.67 -15.42 12.89
N ARG A 48 -1.87 -14.80 12.02
CA ARG A 48 -1.03 -15.53 11.04
C ARG A 48 0.04 -16.37 11.73
N LEU A 49 0.68 -15.84 12.78
CA LEU A 49 1.73 -16.53 13.51
C LEU A 49 1.20 -17.76 14.25
N LYS A 50 0.00 -17.65 14.86
CA LYS A 50 -0.68 -18.78 15.54
C LYS A 50 -1.11 -19.88 14.57
N THR A 51 -1.62 -19.50 13.39
CA THR A 51 -2.08 -20.46 12.39
C THR A 51 -0.94 -21.10 11.61
N SER A 52 0.22 -20.43 11.50
CA SER A 52 1.37 -20.94 10.76
C SER A 52 1.97 -22.22 11.39
N PHE A 53 1.88 -23.32 10.66
CA PHE A 53 2.54 -24.57 11.02
C PHE A 53 4.06 -24.47 10.95
N GLN A 54 4.59 -23.82 9.92
CA GLN A 54 6.03 -23.63 9.71
C GLN A 54 6.67 -22.88 10.88
N PHE A 55 5.98 -21.86 11.42
CA PHE A 55 6.45 -21.12 12.58
C PHE A 55 6.53 -21.99 13.84
N LYS A 56 5.50 -22.80 14.10
CA LYS A 56 5.50 -23.73 15.25
C LYS A 56 6.61 -24.77 15.13
N LEU A 57 6.83 -25.31 13.93
CA LEU A 57 7.92 -26.25 13.67
C LEU A 57 9.29 -25.59 13.91
N TYR A 58 9.47 -24.35 13.44
CA TYR A 58 10.70 -23.60 13.68
C TYR A 58 10.98 -23.41 15.18
N LEU A 59 9.98 -23.08 16.00
CA LEU A 59 10.17 -22.95 17.45
C LEU A 59 10.65 -24.25 18.10
N VAL A 60 10.13 -25.40 17.68
CA VAL A 60 10.59 -26.71 18.18
C VAL A 60 12.04 -26.96 17.80
N LEU A 61 12.41 -26.73 16.52
CA LEU A 61 13.79 -26.86 16.05
C LEU A 61 14.74 -25.90 16.78
N GLN A 62 14.29 -24.68 17.06
CA GLN A 62 15.03 -23.69 17.81
C GLN A 62 15.31 -24.15 19.24
N LEU A 63 14.31 -24.72 19.92
CA LEU A 63 14.49 -25.28 21.27
C LEU A 63 15.49 -26.45 21.26
N VAL A 64 15.37 -27.37 20.30
CA VAL A 64 16.31 -28.48 20.14
C VAL A 64 17.73 -27.96 19.90
N ALA A 65 17.89 -26.95 19.05
CA ALA A 65 19.19 -26.35 18.77
C ALA A 65 19.83 -25.68 20.00
N VAL A 66 19.02 -25.01 20.83
CA VAL A 66 19.50 -24.44 22.10
C VAL A 66 20.00 -25.54 23.03
N LEU A 67 19.29 -26.67 23.13
CA LEU A 67 19.71 -27.80 23.96
C LEU A 67 21.04 -28.42 23.49
N ILE A 68 21.33 -28.40 22.19
CA ILE A 68 22.58 -28.91 21.61
C ILE A 68 23.69 -27.83 21.65
N GLY A 69 23.39 -26.58 22.02
CA GLY A 69 24.34 -25.46 22.07
C GLY A 69 24.46 -24.64 20.79
N TYR A 70 23.70 -24.97 19.73
CA TYR A 70 23.69 -24.28 18.44
C TYR A 70 22.52 -23.28 18.28
N GLY A 71 21.90 -22.86 19.38
CA GLY A 71 20.73 -21.97 19.36
C GLY A 71 20.96 -20.67 18.57
N GLN A 72 22.14 -20.08 18.66
CA GLN A 72 22.47 -18.84 17.93
C GLN A 72 22.49 -19.06 16.41
N ALA A 73 23.11 -20.13 15.93
CA ALA A 73 23.17 -20.44 14.51
C ALA A 73 21.77 -20.70 13.92
N MET A 74 20.92 -21.42 14.65
CA MET A 74 19.53 -21.66 14.25
C MET A 74 18.65 -20.40 14.30
N LEU A 75 18.94 -19.49 15.23
CA LEU A 75 18.29 -18.19 15.27
C LEU A 75 18.62 -17.36 14.03
N ILE A 76 19.92 -17.22 13.70
CA ILE A 76 20.37 -16.47 12.53
C ILE A 76 19.80 -17.06 11.25
N THR A 77 19.87 -18.39 11.10
CA THR A 77 19.33 -19.09 9.92
C THR A 77 17.81 -18.89 9.79
N GLY A 78 17.09 -18.95 10.91
CA GLY A 78 15.65 -18.69 10.94
C GLY A 78 15.28 -17.26 10.56
N LEU A 79 16.05 -16.27 11.01
CA LEU A 79 15.87 -14.87 10.61
C LEU A 79 16.06 -14.68 9.11
N LEU A 80 17.13 -15.24 8.54
CA LEU A 80 17.38 -15.18 7.10
C LEU A 80 16.26 -15.86 6.31
N TRP A 81 15.85 -17.05 6.74
CA TRP A 81 14.73 -17.76 6.11
C TRP A 81 13.43 -16.95 6.21
N ALA A 82 13.12 -16.35 7.36
CA ALA A 82 11.93 -15.54 7.55
C ALA A 82 11.94 -14.29 6.66
N MET A 83 13.09 -13.64 6.48
CA MET A 83 13.23 -12.51 5.55
C MET A 83 12.90 -12.93 4.12
N ILE A 84 13.45 -14.05 3.64
CA ILE A 84 13.21 -14.56 2.30
C ILE A 84 11.75 -15.00 2.13
N ALA A 85 11.21 -15.76 3.08
CA ALA A 85 9.83 -16.25 3.03
C ALA A 85 8.80 -15.13 3.15
N ASN A 86 9.12 -14.04 3.85
CA ASN A 86 8.29 -12.85 3.96
C ASN A 86 8.55 -11.83 2.83
N THR A 87 9.53 -12.07 1.97
CA THR A 87 9.73 -11.22 0.79
C THR A 87 8.57 -11.49 -0.16
N GLY A 88 7.61 -10.56 -0.17
CA GLY A 88 6.41 -10.65 -0.99
C GLY A 88 6.74 -10.64 -2.47
N LYS A 89 5.81 -11.16 -3.28
CA LYS A 89 5.84 -10.92 -4.73
C LYS A 89 5.37 -9.50 -4.98
N ARG A 90 6.06 -8.77 -5.85
CA ARG A 90 5.58 -7.49 -6.38
C ARG A 90 4.23 -7.73 -7.06
N LYS A 91 3.28 -6.81 -6.91
CA LYS A 91 2.03 -6.91 -7.67
C LYS A 91 2.33 -6.60 -9.14
N ASP A 92 1.64 -7.28 -10.04
CA ASP A 92 1.80 -7.06 -11.47
C ASP A 92 1.43 -5.61 -11.80
N GLY A 93 2.38 -4.88 -12.39
CA GLY A 93 2.23 -3.47 -12.75
C GLY A 93 2.69 -2.45 -11.68
N GLU A 94 3.13 -2.88 -10.49
CA GLU A 94 3.74 -1.95 -9.53
C GLU A 94 5.07 -1.41 -10.09
N LEU A 95 5.19 -0.08 -10.16
CA LEU A 95 6.45 0.59 -10.47
C LEU A 95 7.50 0.22 -9.42
N SER A 96 8.72 -0.01 -9.89
CA SER A 96 9.87 -0.27 -9.04
C SER A 96 10.37 1.01 -8.38
N ALA A 97 11.12 0.84 -7.30
CA ALA A 97 11.79 1.92 -6.59
C ALA A 97 12.94 2.58 -7.39
N TYR A 98 13.33 2.03 -8.54
CA TYR A 98 14.32 2.65 -9.42
C TYR A 98 13.80 2.65 -10.86
N SER A 99 13.70 3.83 -11.45
CA SER A 99 13.21 4.01 -12.83
C SER A 99 13.86 3.05 -13.84
N LEU A 100 15.14 2.67 -13.66
CA LEU A 100 15.84 1.68 -14.48
C LEU A 100 15.13 0.32 -14.61
N PHE A 101 14.39 -0.11 -13.59
CA PHE A 101 13.65 -1.38 -13.60
C PHE A 101 12.18 -1.21 -14.00
N ASN A 102 11.75 0.00 -14.34
CA ASN A 102 10.43 0.25 -14.91
C ASN A 102 10.46 0.08 -16.43
N LYS A 103 9.31 -0.30 -17.00
CA LYS A 103 9.15 -0.30 -18.45
C LYS A 103 9.38 1.13 -18.98
N ASP A 104 10.16 1.25 -20.04
CA ASP A 104 10.51 2.53 -20.68
C ASP A 104 11.22 3.54 -19.76
N VAL A 105 11.86 3.06 -18.68
CA VAL A 105 12.59 3.94 -17.73
C VAL A 105 11.66 5.02 -17.17
N GLN A 106 10.39 4.68 -16.92
CA GLN A 106 9.42 5.61 -16.39
C GLN A 106 9.89 6.21 -15.07
N ALA A 107 9.84 7.55 -14.99
CA ALA A 107 10.16 8.31 -13.80
C ALA A 107 9.25 7.91 -12.65
N ILE A 108 9.80 7.91 -11.44
CA ILE A 108 9.04 7.57 -10.24
C ILE A 108 8.28 8.81 -9.80
N GLU A 109 7.08 8.62 -9.27
CA GLU A 109 6.30 9.71 -8.69
C GLU A 109 7.12 10.41 -7.57
N GLY A 110 7.34 11.71 -7.71
CA GLY A 110 8.19 12.50 -6.81
C GLY A 110 9.69 12.49 -7.14
N SER A 111 10.14 11.78 -8.18
CA SER A 111 11.49 11.95 -8.73
C SER A 111 11.61 13.24 -9.54
N THR A 112 12.82 13.82 -9.58
CA THR A 112 13.09 15.03 -10.34
C THR A 112 12.88 14.78 -11.82
N ASP A 113 11.97 15.54 -12.44
CA ASP A 113 11.81 15.54 -13.88
C ASP A 113 13.04 16.18 -14.53
N MET A 114 13.84 15.34 -15.17
CA MET A 114 15.11 15.75 -15.79
C MET A 114 14.89 16.65 -17.00
N GLU A 115 13.78 16.50 -17.74
CA GLU A 115 13.46 17.36 -18.88
C GLU A 115 13.08 18.76 -18.40
N ALA A 116 12.27 18.85 -17.35
CA ALA A 116 11.93 20.12 -16.71
C ALA A 116 13.19 20.81 -16.15
N LEU A 117 14.08 20.05 -15.50
CA LEU A 117 15.34 20.56 -14.96
C LEU A 117 16.30 21.06 -16.05
N GLU A 118 16.44 20.32 -17.15
CA GLU A 118 17.26 20.75 -18.29
C GLU A 118 16.70 22.03 -18.94
N ARG A 119 15.37 22.11 -19.08
CA ARG A 119 14.70 23.31 -19.60
C ARG A 119 14.96 24.52 -18.71
N GLU A 120 14.90 24.36 -17.39
CA GLU A 120 15.24 25.42 -16.44
C GLU A 120 16.72 25.83 -16.54
N LEU A 121 17.65 24.86 -16.58
CA LEU A 121 19.08 25.14 -16.73
C LEU A 121 19.38 25.90 -18.02
N ARG A 122 18.79 25.48 -19.13
CA ARG A 122 18.96 26.13 -20.44
C ARG A 122 18.37 27.53 -20.48
N THR A 123 17.26 27.76 -19.78
CA THR A 123 16.63 29.08 -19.71
C THR A 123 17.41 30.03 -18.80
N ARG A 124 18.08 29.53 -17.75
CA ARG A 124 18.91 30.34 -16.84
C ARG A 124 20.33 30.59 -17.36
N ALA A 125 20.80 29.79 -18.31
CA ALA A 125 22.14 29.93 -18.92
C ALA A 125 22.20 30.92 -20.10
N LEU A 126 21.07 31.50 -20.49
CA LEU A 126 20.94 32.62 -21.44
C LEU A 126 20.62 33.91 -20.68
#